data_AF-A0A6J6UYF5-F1
#
_entry.id   AF-A0A6J6UYF5-F1
#
_cell.length_a   1.000
_cell.length_b   1.000
_cell.length_c   1.000
_cell.angle_alpha   90.00
_cell.angle_beta   90.00
_cell.angle_gamma   90.00
#
_symmetry.space_group_name_H-M   'P 1'
#
loop_
_entity.id
_entity.type
_entity.pdbx_description
1 polymer ?
#
loop_
_entity_poly.entity_id
_entity_poly.type
_entity_poly.pdbx_seq_one_letter_code
_entity_poly.pdbx_strand_id
1 'polypeptide(L)'
;MFSRLFPGGDGKLILTNPSDMLTSGVDVEARPPGKRVKRLSLLSGGERSLVAVALLIAIFKARPSPFYVMDEVEAALDDTNLGRLLGVFEELREKSQLIIITHQKRTMEIADALYGVTMRGDGVSEVISQRIREVDAVS
;
A
#
# COMPACT_ATOMS: atom_id res chain seq x y z
N MET A 1 7.17 9.66 -9.00
CA MET A 1 6.13 8.77 -8.43
C MET A 1 5.25 9.48 -7.41
N PHE A 2 5.84 10.25 -6.49
CA PHE A 2 5.08 11.16 -5.62
C PHE A 2 4.14 12.08 -6.43
N SER A 3 4.61 12.62 -7.57
CA SER A 3 3.82 13.40 -8.54
C SER A 3 2.63 12.66 -9.18
N ARG A 4 2.63 11.32 -9.20
CA ARG A 4 1.53 10.50 -9.73
C ARG A 4 0.38 10.41 -8.72
N LEU A 5 0.70 10.57 -7.44
CA LEU A 5 -0.24 10.55 -6.32
C LEU A 5 -0.64 11.98 -5.90
N PHE A 6 0.28 12.92 -6.05
CA PHE A 6 0.10 14.37 -5.89
C PHE A 6 0.38 15.08 -7.22
N PRO A 7 -0.59 15.19 -8.15
CA PRO A 7 -0.41 15.93 -9.39
C PRO A 7 0.00 17.38 -9.10
N GLY A 8 1.24 17.76 -9.40
CA GLY A 8 1.80 19.09 -9.11
C GLY A 8 2.36 19.29 -7.69
N GLY A 9 2.51 18.23 -6.90
CA GLY A 9 3.17 18.25 -5.59
C GLY A 9 4.53 17.56 -5.60
N ASP A 10 5.33 17.82 -4.55
CA ASP A 10 6.68 17.27 -4.36
C ASP A 10 6.81 16.58 -3.00
N GLY A 11 7.69 15.58 -2.90
CA GLY A 11 7.97 14.88 -1.66
C GLY A 11 9.41 14.41 -1.59
N LYS A 12 9.99 14.38 -0.38
CA LYS A 12 11.37 13.91 -0.15
C LYS A 12 11.50 13.17 1.17
N LEU A 13 12.46 12.25 1.19
CA LEU A 13 12.93 11.58 2.39
C LEU A 13 14.23 12.26 2.84
N ILE A 14 14.32 12.56 4.14
CA ILE A 14 15.46 13.27 4.73
C ILE A 14 15.95 12.45 5.91
N LEU A 15 17.25 12.22 5.99
CA LEU A 15 17.86 11.61 7.17
C LEU A 15 17.81 12.63 8.33
N THR A 16 17.30 12.22 9.49
CA THR A 16 17.25 13.12 10.65
C THR A 16 18.65 13.46 11.16
N ASN A 17 19.62 12.56 10.97
CA ASN A 17 21.02 12.79 11.28
C ASN A 17 21.95 12.18 10.20
N PRO A 18 22.25 12.91 9.11
CA PRO A 18 23.06 12.38 8.00
C PRO A 18 24.48 11.95 8.37
N SER A 19 25.03 12.38 9.51
CA SER A 19 26.38 12.02 9.95
C SER A 19 26.44 10.73 10.78
N ASP A 20 25.30 10.16 11.18
CA ASP A 20 25.24 8.89 11.91
C ASP A 20 24.15 7.98 11.31
N MET A 21 24.57 7.15 10.35
CA MET A 21 23.68 6.21 9.66
C MET A 21 23.11 5.12 10.59
N LEU A 22 23.72 4.87 11.74
CA LEU A 22 23.27 3.82 12.66
C LEU A 22 22.05 4.27 13.49
N THR A 23 22.03 5.55 13.87
CA THR A 23 20.96 6.10 14.71
C THR A 23 20.02 7.05 13.97
N SER A 24 20.36 7.46 12.74
CA SER A 24 19.50 8.34 11.96
C SER A 24 18.14 7.69 11.68
N GLY A 25 17.10 8.46 11.94
CA GLY A 25 15.76 8.20 11.42
C GLY A 25 15.60 8.71 9.99
N VAL A 26 14.38 8.56 9.48
CA VAL A 26 13.96 9.09 8.18
C VAL A 26 12.73 9.97 8.38
N ASP A 27 12.86 11.26 8.07
CA ASP A 27 11.76 12.21 7.99
C ASP A 27 11.16 12.21 6.59
N VAL A 28 9.83 12.30 6.53
CA VAL A 28 9.08 12.43 5.28
C VAL A 28 8.52 13.85 5.18
N GLU A 29 8.96 14.58 4.16
CA GLU A 29 8.41 15.89 3.82
C GLU A 29 7.56 15.80 2.55
N ALA A 30 6.39 16.46 2.60
CA ALA A 30 5.47 16.53 1.49
C ALA A 30 5.04 17.97 1.22
N ARG A 31 4.89 18.29 -0.05
CA ARG A 31 4.41 19.56 -0.56
C ARG A 31 3.22 19.31 -1.48
N PRO A 32 1.99 19.50 -0.99
CA PRO A 32 0.81 19.48 -1.84
C PRO A 32 0.83 20.62 -2.88
N PRO A 33 0.07 20.51 -3.98
CA PRO A 33 0.01 21.54 -5.02
C PRO A 33 -0.38 22.89 -4.43
N GLY A 34 0.38 23.94 -4.74
CA GLY A 34 0.12 25.31 -4.29
C GLY A 34 0.38 25.60 -2.80
N LYS A 35 0.89 24.63 -2.00
CA LYS A 35 1.19 24.82 -0.58
C LYS A 35 2.71 24.84 -0.30
N ARG A 36 3.09 25.34 0.89
CA ARG A 36 4.47 25.23 1.42
C ARG A 36 4.75 23.80 1.90
N VAL A 37 6.02 23.42 1.90
CA VAL A 37 6.50 22.12 2.42
C VAL A 37 6.10 21.99 3.89
N LYS A 38 5.56 20.82 4.27
CA LYS A 38 5.19 20.50 5.65
C LYS A 38 5.76 19.14 6.04
N ARG A 39 6.11 19.01 7.33
CA ARG A 39 6.39 17.71 7.95
C ARG A 39 5.12 16.86 7.97
N LEU A 40 5.26 15.54 7.93
CA LEU A 40 4.14 14.60 7.96
C LEU A 40 3.14 14.88 9.09
N SER A 41 3.63 15.26 10.28
CA SER A 41 2.82 15.61 11.45
C SER A 41 1.86 16.79 11.24
N LEU A 42 2.15 17.67 10.28
CA LEU A 42 1.39 18.89 9.99
C LEU A 42 0.45 18.76 8.79
N LEU A 43 0.37 17.56 8.20
CA LEU A 43 -0.53 17.23 7.10
C LEU A 43 -1.92 16.83 7.62
N SER A 44 -2.95 17.03 6.80
CA SER A 44 -4.30 16.51 7.08
C SER A 44 -4.32 14.97 7.09
N GLY A 45 -5.37 14.36 7.63
CA GLY A 45 -5.51 12.89 7.64
C GLY A 45 -5.37 12.27 6.23
N GLY A 46 -6.12 12.79 5.25
CA GLY A 46 -6.05 12.32 3.87
C GLY A 46 -4.69 12.59 3.18
N GLU A 47 -4.03 13.71 3.51
CA GLU A 47 -2.67 14.01 3.01
C GLU A 47 -1.64 13.00 3.58
N ARG A 48 -1.74 12.64 4.87
CA ARG A 48 -0.86 11.63 5.49
C ARG A 48 -1.04 10.25 4.88
N SER A 49 -2.28 9.81 4.70
CA SER A 49 -2.61 8.52 4.09
C SER A 49 -2.04 8.40 2.67
N LEU A 50 -2.13 9.47 1.88
CA LEU A 50 -1.58 9.51 0.53
C LEU A 50 -0.05 9.49 0.50
N VAL A 51 0.62 10.17 1.44
CA VAL A 51 2.08 10.10 1.59
C VAL A 51 2.54 8.70 1.97
N ALA A 52 1.81 8.01 2.86
CA ALA A 52 2.10 6.63 3.23
C ALA A 52 2.00 5.68 2.02
N VAL A 53 0.93 5.80 1.23
CA VAL A 53 0.77 5.07 -0.05
C VAL A 53 1.95 5.37 -0.99
N ALA A 54 2.33 6.65 -1.15
CA ALA A 54 3.46 7.03 -1.99
C ALA A 54 4.78 6.39 -1.56
N LEU A 55 5.01 6.32 -0.25
CA LEU A 55 6.20 5.71 0.33
C LEU A 55 6.21 4.19 0.10
N LEU A 56 5.10 3.49 0.35
CA LEU A 56 4.98 2.05 0.11
C LEU A 56 5.31 1.69 -1.34
N ILE A 57 4.71 2.41 -2.29
CA ILE A 57 4.98 2.18 -3.71
C ILE A 57 6.46 2.44 -4.01
N ALA A 58 7.07 3.47 -3.42
CA ALA A 58 8.48 3.81 -3.62
C ALA A 58 9.39 2.67 -3.17
N ILE A 59 9.08 2.06 -2.03
CA ILE A 59 9.80 0.89 -1.51
C ILE A 59 9.67 -0.29 -2.49
N PHE A 60 8.45 -0.63 -2.90
CA PHE A 60 8.20 -1.77 -3.81
C PHE A 60 8.90 -1.61 -5.16
N LYS A 61 8.94 -0.40 -5.73
CA LYS A 61 9.67 -0.15 -6.99
C LYS A 61 11.19 -0.11 -6.82
N ALA A 62 11.68 0.37 -5.68
CA ALA A 62 13.12 0.44 -5.42
C ALA A 62 13.73 -0.94 -5.13
N ARG A 63 12.96 -1.87 -4.53
CA ARG A 63 13.38 -3.24 -4.25
C ARG A 63 12.31 -4.23 -4.69
N PRO A 64 12.28 -4.58 -5.99
CA PRO A 64 11.37 -5.59 -6.49
C PRO A 64 11.58 -6.93 -5.79
N SER A 65 10.49 -7.56 -5.37
CA SER A 65 10.47 -8.89 -4.76
C SER A 65 9.66 -9.87 -5.62
N PRO A 66 9.99 -11.17 -5.66
CA PRO A 66 9.15 -12.16 -6.32
C PRO A 66 7.75 -12.26 -5.70
N PHE A 67 7.60 -11.93 -4.41
CA PHE A 67 6.31 -11.85 -3.74
C PHE A 67 6.27 -10.78 -2.65
N TYR A 68 5.07 -10.31 -2.33
CA TYR A 68 4.80 -9.37 -1.25
C TYR A 68 3.69 -9.92 -0.34
N VAL A 69 3.88 -9.78 0.97
CA VAL A 69 2.85 -10.01 1.98
C VAL A 69 2.47 -8.66 2.58
N MET A 70 1.18 -8.36 2.58
CA MET A 70 0.64 -7.11 3.10
C MET A 70 -0.47 -7.42 4.09
N ASP A 71 -0.41 -6.81 5.27
CA ASP A 71 -1.35 -7.04 6.35
C ASP A 71 -2.09 -5.76 6.69
N GLU A 72 -3.36 -5.68 6.28
CA GLU A 72 -4.29 -4.56 6.51
C GLU A 72 -3.71 -3.16 6.23
N VAL A 73 -2.82 -3.05 5.25
CA VAL A 73 -2.10 -1.81 4.92
C VAL A 73 -3.02 -0.66 4.48
N GLU A 74 -4.24 -1.01 4.08
CA GLU A 74 -5.26 -0.08 3.62
C GLU A 74 -6.22 0.40 4.73
N ALA A 75 -6.15 -0.14 5.96
CA ALA A 75 -7.15 0.09 7.01
C ALA A 75 -7.33 1.57 7.41
N ALA A 76 -6.31 2.41 7.18
CA ALA A 76 -6.32 3.84 7.49
C ALA A 76 -6.59 4.75 6.27
N LEU A 77 -6.96 4.18 5.12
CA LEU A 77 -7.18 4.93 3.88
C LEU A 77 -8.66 5.27 3.69
N ASP A 78 -8.92 6.49 3.20
CA ASP A 78 -10.24 6.85 2.66
C ASP A 78 -10.49 6.19 1.28
N ASP A 79 -11.73 6.22 0.81
CA ASP A 79 -12.14 5.58 -0.45
C ASP A 79 -11.34 6.02 -1.69
N THR A 80 -10.90 7.28 -1.70
CA THR A 80 -10.16 7.83 -2.83
C THR A 80 -8.74 7.28 -2.84
N ASN A 81 -8.11 7.21 -1.68
CA ASN A 81 -6.76 6.70 -1.50
C ASN A 81 -6.70 5.17 -1.59
N LEU A 82 -7.74 4.47 -1.12
CA LEU A 82 -7.93 3.04 -1.35
C LEU A 82 -7.91 2.72 -2.85
N GLY A 83 -8.67 3.47 -3.67
CA GLY A 83 -8.66 3.28 -5.12
C GLY A 83 -7.27 3.44 -5.76
N ARG A 84 -6.45 4.39 -5.27
CA ARG A 84 -5.07 4.56 -5.73
C ARG A 84 -4.17 3.38 -5.36
N LEU A 85 -4.32 2.87 -4.14
CA LEU A 85 -3.58 1.69 -3.68
C LEU A 85 -3.96 0.44 -4.47
N LEU A 86 -5.25 0.24 -4.76
CA LEU A 86 -5.72 -0.88 -5.59
C LEU A 86 -5.12 -0.85 -7.00
N GLY A 87 -5.02 0.34 -7.61
CA GLY A 87 -4.34 0.49 -8.90
C GLY A 87 -2.86 0.10 -8.87
N VAL A 88 -2.18 0.30 -7.73
CA VAL A 88 -0.79 -0.16 -7.55
C VAL A 88 -0.74 -1.68 -7.41
N PHE A 89 -1.67 -2.29 -6.67
CA PHE A 89 -1.72 -3.75 -6.55
C PHE A 89 -1.93 -4.41 -7.91
N GLU A 90 -2.79 -3.85 -8.75
CA GLU A 90 -2.94 -4.27 -10.15
C GLU A 90 -1.62 -4.12 -10.93
N GLU A 91 -0.87 -3.01 -10.81
CA GLU A 91 0.45 -2.88 -11.46
C GLU A 91 1.48 -3.91 -10.94
N LEU A 92 1.48 -4.20 -9.63
CA LEU A 92 2.46 -5.10 -9.01
C LEU A 92 2.16 -6.57 -9.31
N ARG A 93 0.89 -6.97 -9.38
CA ARG A 93 0.49 -8.36 -9.65
C ARG A 93 1.04 -8.87 -10.98
N GLU A 94 1.25 -7.97 -11.96
CA GLU A 94 1.79 -8.33 -13.29
C GLU A 94 3.19 -8.96 -13.20
N LYS A 95 3.93 -8.66 -12.12
CA LYS A 95 5.35 -9.04 -11.99
C LYS A 95 5.66 -9.76 -10.69
N SER A 96 4.72 -9.82 -9.75
CA SER A 96 5.00 -10.31 -8.39
C SER A 96 3.74 -10.92 -7.78
N GLN A 97 3.92 -12.00 -7.02
CA GLN A 97 2.82 -12.61 -6.27
C GLN A 97 2.43 -11.70 -5.09
N LEU A 98 1.14 -11.42 -4.95
CA LEU A 98 0.62 -10.62 -3.84
C LEU A 98 -0.20 -11.51 -2.89
N ILE A 99 0.14 -11.47 -1.61
CA ILE A 99 -0.63 -12.08 -0.52
C ILE A 99 -1.12 -10.93 0.36
N ILE A 100 -2.43 -10.69 0.35
CA ILE A 100 -3.02 -9.55 1.06
C ILE A 100 -4.00 -10.07 2.11
N ILE A 101 -3.74 -9.73 3.37
CA ILE A 101 -4.67 -9.91 4.47
C ILE A 101 -5.48 -8.62 4.57
N THR A 102 -6.80 -8.74 4.45
CA THR A 102 -7.69 -7.57 4.35
C THR A 102 -9.11 -7.93 4.79
N HIS A 103 -9.82 -6.95 5.33
CA HIS A 103 -11.26 -6.96 5.51
C HIS A 103 -11.99 -5.98 4.55
N GLN A 104 -11.27 -5.34 3.62
CA GLN A 104 -11.82 -4.37 2.67
C GLN A 104 -12.38 -5.05 1.42
N LYS A 105 -13.69 -4.91 1.20
CA LYS A 105 -14.40 -5.52 0.07
C LYS A 105 -13.79 -5.16 -1.29
N ARG A 106 -13.43 -3.89 -1.49
CA ARG A 106 -12.82 -3.42 -2.75
C ARG A 106 -11.45 -4.04 -3.03
N THR A 107 -10.68 -4.37 -1.98
CA THR A 107 -9.43 -5.12 -2.11
C THR A 107 -9.69 -6.58 -2.48
N MET A 108 -10.72 -7.19 -1.87
CA MET A 108 -11.14 -8.55 -2.20
C MET A 108 -11.63 -8.69 -3.65
N GLU A 109 -12.33 -7.67 -4.17
CA GLU A 109 -12.88 -7.65 -5.54
C GLU A 109 -11.82 -7.75 -6.64
N ILE A 110 -10.60 -7.27 -6.39
CA ILE A 110 -9.51 -7.32 -7.38
C ILE A 110 -8.68 -8.61 -7.30
N ALA A 111 -8.89 -9.45 -6.28
CA ALA A 111 -8.11 -10.65 -6.04
C ALA A 111 -8.40 -11.77 -7.06
N ASP A 112 -7.39 -12.59 -7.37
CA ASP A 112 -7.58 -13.80 -8.19
C ASP A 112 -8.28 -14.91 -7.41
N ALA A 113 -7.96 -15.03 -6.12
CA ALA A 113 -8.52 -15.99 -5.20
C ALA A 113 -8.65 -15.38 -3.80
N LEU A 114 -9.69 -15.79 -3.08
CA LEU A 114 -9.88 -15.47 -1.68
C LEU A 114 -9.68 -16.71 -0.82
N TYR A 115 -9.00 -16.50 0.31
CA TYR A 115 -8.86 -17.47 1.38
C TYR A 115 -9.57 -16.88 2.60
N GLY A 116 -10.77 -17.38 2.89
CA GLY A 116 -11.53 -17.03 4.08
C GLY A 116 -11.02 -17.83 5.27
N VAL A 117 -10.58 -17.15 6.31
CA VAL A 117 -10.19 -17.78 7.58
C VAL A 117 -11.30 -17.53 8.59
N THR A 118 -11.87 -18.59 9.14
CA THR A 118 -12.89 -18.53 10.19
C THR A 118 -12.46 -19.37 11.39
N MET A 119 -12.93 -19.04 12.59
CA MET A 119 -12.59 -19.77 13.81
C MET A 119 -13.81 -20.53 14.29
N ARG A 120 -13.65 -21.83 14.53
CA ARG A 120 -14.68 -22.65 15.18
C ARG A 120 -14.67 -22.39 16.69
N GLY A 121 -15.74 -22.80 17.38
CA GLY A 121 -15.91 -22.54 18.81
C GLY A 121 -14.87 -23.19 19.74
N ASP A 122 -13.98 -24.03 19.19
CA ASP A 122 -12.84 -24.67 19.86
C ASP A 122 -11.53 -23.90 19.70
N GLY A 123 -11.54 -22.74 19.03
CA GLY A 123 -10.35 -21.92 18.78
C GLY A 123 -9.50 -22.42 17.61
N VAL A 124 -9.95 -23.45 16.87
CA VAL A 124 -9.26 -23.94 15.68
C VAL A 124 -9.72 -23.13 14.47
N SER A 125 -8.76 -22.58 13.72
CA SER A 125 -9.03 -21.90 12.46
C SER A 125 -9.28 -22.90 11.34
N GLU A 126 -10.35 -22.67 10.59
CA GLU A 126 -10.67 -23.35 9.34
C GLU A 126 -10.48 -22.38 8.17
N VAL A 127 -9.93 -22.90 7.06
CA VAL A 127 -9.66 -22.11 5.86
C VAL A 127 -10.55 -22.61 4.73
N ILE A 128 -11.32 -21.71 4.14
CA ILE A 128 -12.10 -21.92 2.92
C ILE A 128 -11.47 -21.13 1.77
N SER A 129 -11.43 -21.70 0.57
CA SER A 129 -10.83 -21.03 -0.60
C SER A 129 -11.83 -20.93 -1.75
N GLN A 130 -11.85 -19.78 -2.42
CA GLN A 130 -12.63 -19.56 -3.62
C GLN A 130 -11.79 -18.81 -4.66
N ARG A 131 -11.77 -19.28 -5.91
CA ARG A 131 -11.24 -18.49 -7.04
C ARG A 131 -12.30 -17.51 -7.51
N ILE A 132 -11.91 -16.26 -7.72
CA ILE A 132 -12.82 -15.16 -8.13
C ILE A 132 -12.66 -14.83 -9.60
N ARG A 133 -11.42 -14.83 -10.11
CA ARG A 133 -11.15 -14.67 -11.54
C ARG A 133 -10.87 -16.05 -12.13
N GLU A 134 -11.67 -16.47 -13.12
CA GLU A 134 -11.23 -17.53 -14.02
C GLU A 134 -10.07 -16.97 -14.82
N VAL A 135 -8.91 -17.62 -14.73
CA VAL A 135 -7.84 -17.41 -15.70
C VAL A 135 -8.40 -17.99 -16.99
N ASP A 136 -8.80 -17.15 -17.94
CA ASP A 136 -9.12 -17.62 -19.28
C ASP A 136 -7.92 -18.45 -19.76
N ALA A 137 -8.12 -19.77 -19.83
CA ALA A 137 -7.14 -20.69 -20.35
C ALA A 137 -7.04 -20.41 -21.85
N VAL A 138 -6.11 -19.54 -22.23
CA VAL A 138 -5.79 -19.31 -23.63
C VAL A 138 -5.26 -20.63 -24.19
N SER A 139 -6.05 -21.17 -25.12
CA SER A 139 -5.76 -22.35 -25.94
C SER A 139 -4.69 -22.08 -26.98
#